data_AF-A0A7K2P7G2-F1
#
_entry.id   AF-A0A7K2P7G2-F1
#
_cell.length_a   1.000
_cell.length_b   1.000
_cell.length_c   1.000
_cell.angle_alpha   90.00
_cell.angle_beta   90.00
_cell.angle_gamma   90.00
#
_symmetry.space_group_name_H-M   'P 1'
#
loop_
_entity.id
_entity.type
_entity.pdbx_description
1 polymer ?
#
loop_
_entity_poly.entity_id
_entity_poly.type
_entity_poly.pdbx_seq_one_letter_code
_entity_poly.pdbx_strand_id
1 'polypeptide(L)'
;MPTHSVPRPEYPRPQFTRRDWLNLNGAWQFETDRGDSGLERGLLDRELRDEILVPFPPESELSGIGDTDFLEAVWYRRALTLPAAWAGRRVLLH
;
A
#
# COMPACT_ATOMS: atom_id res chain seq x y z
N MET A 1 12.78 17.02 -6.46
CA MET A 1 11.78 15.93 -6.32
C MET A 1 10.67 16.47 -5.43
N PRO A 2 9.41 16.53 -5.86
CA PRO A 2 8.35 17.00 -4.98
C PRO A 2 8.23 15.99 -3.83
N THR A 3 8.47 16.48 -2.61
CA THR A 3 8.12 15.78 -1.37
C THR A 3 6.61 15.65 -1.34
N HIS A 4 6.07 14.56 -1.89
CA HIS A 4 4.67 14.23 -1.71
C HIS A 4 4.43 14.01 -0.21
N SER A 5 3.75 14.98 0.41
CA SER A 5 3.27 14.82 1.78
C SER A 5 2.39 13.58 1.84
N VAL A 6 2.63 12.70 2.82
CA VAL A 6 1.85 11.47 3.01
C VAL A 6 0.37 11.84 3.08
N PRO A 7 -0.49 11.33 2.17
CA PRO A 7 -1.90 11.66 2.18
C PRO A 7 -2.55 11.06 3.42
N ARG A 8 -3.50 11.79 4.03
CA ARG A 8 -4.20 11.37 5.26
C ARG A 8 -3.20 10.89 6.34
N PRO A 9 -2.28 11.76 6.81
CA PRO A 9 -1.25 11.36 7.76
C PRO A 9 -1.82 11.03 9.15
N GLU A 10 -3.04 11.46 9.45
CA GLU A 10 -3.75 11.22 10.71
C GLU A 10 -4.12 9.74 10.95
N TYR A 11 -4.26 9.38 12.23
CA TYR A 11 -4.70 8.03 12.61
C TYR A 11 -6.17 7.80 12.20
N PRO A 12 -6.53 6.69 11.53
CA PRO A 12 -7.88 6.49 10.97
C PRO A 12 -9.03 6.56 11.98
N ARG A 13 -8.76 6.26 13.25
CA ARG A 13 -9.75 6.32 14.34
C ARG A 13 -9.25 7.25 15.45
N PRO A 14 -9.42 8.58 15.33
CA PRO A 14 -8.78 9.54 16.24
C PRO A 14 -9.01 9.28 17.73
N GLN A 15 -10.21 8.81 18.09
CA GLN A 15 -10.58 8.48 19.47
C GLN A 15 -9.90 7.21 20.02
N PHE A 16 -9.36 6.36 19.15
CA PHE A 16 -8.71 5.08 19.48
C PHE A 16 -7.24 5.06 19.04
N THR A 17 -6.61 6.24 19.01
CA THR A 17 -5.23 6.39 18.57
C THR A 17 -4.30 5.59 19.47
N ARG A 18 -3.49 4.73 18.85
CA ARG A 18 -2.40 4.03 19.54
C ARG A 18 -1.16 4.92 19.49
N ARG A 19 -0.41 4.94 20.58
CA ARG A 19 0.83 5.73 20.67
C ARG A 19 1.88 5.26 19.66
N ASP A 20 2.05 3.94 19.56
CA ASP A 20 3.02 3.32 18.68
C ASP A 20 2.29 2.79 17.43
N TRP A 21 2.34 3.57 16.35
CA TRP A 21 1.78 3.18 15.05
C TRP A 21 2.65 3.73 13.91
N LEU A 22 2.53 3.10 12.74
CA LEU A 22 3.21 3.51 11.52
C LEU A 22 2.14 3.70 10.43
N ASN A 23 2.14 4.86 9.79
CA ASN A 23 1.22 5.12 8.69
C ASN A 23 1.70 4.38 7.42
N LEU A 24 0.76 3.72 6.74
CA LEU A 24 0.98 2.92 5.54
C LEU A 24 0.50 3.61 4.26
N ASN A 25 0.09 4.87 4.33
CA ASN A 25 -0.20 5.68 3.16
C ASN A 25 1.10 6.11 2.46
N GLY A 26 0.96 6.54 1.21
CA GLY A 26 2.08 6.86 0.31
C GLY A 26 2.20 5.86 -0.83
N ALA A 27 3.35 5.88 -1.49
CA ALA A 27 3.64 5.04 -2.63
C ALA A 27 3.76 3.55 -2.26
N TRP A 28 3.13 2.69 -3.07
CA TRP A 28 3.25 1.25 -3.06
C TRP A 28 3.54 0.76 -4.48
N GLN A 29 4.33 -0.29 -4.62
CA GLN A 29 4.42 -1.02 -5.88
C GLN A 29 3.06 -1.69 -6.16
N PHE A 30 2.65 -1.70 -7.42
CA PHE A 30 1.34 -2.15 -7.87
C PHE A 30 1.42 -2.94 -9.18
N GLU A 31 0.54 -3.92 -9.36
CA GLU A 31 0.33 -4.56 -10.66
C GLU A 31 -1.10 -5.10 -10.76
N THR A 32 -1.77 -4.84 -11.88
CA THR A 32 -3.08 -5.43 -12.18
C THR A 32 -2.93 -6.87 -12.65
N ASP A 33 -3.85 -7.72 -12.22
CA ASP A 33 -3.89 -9.16 -12.53
C ASP A 33 -5.29 -9.56 -12.96
N ARG A 34 -5.66 -9.17 -14.18
CA ARG A 34 -7.00 -9.38 -14.74
C ARG A 34 -7.38 -10.86 -14.94
N GLY A 35 -6.41 -11.76 -14.83
CA GLY A 35 -6.62 -13.20 -14.99
C GLY A 35 -6.48 -14.00 -13.70
N ASP A 36 -6.31 -13.34 -12.55
CA ASP A 36 -6.05 -13.98 -11.25
C ASP A 36 -4.98 -15.08 -11.33
N SER A 37 -3.84 -14.74 -11.94
CA SER A 37 -2.74 -15.66 -12.27
C SER A 37 -1.39 -15.20 -11.70
N GLY A 38 -1.44 -14.21 -10.82
CA GLY A 38 -0.29 -13.49 -10.30
C GLY A 38 0.62 -14.37 -9.46
N LEU A 39 0.06 -15.36 -8.75
CA LEU A 39 0.85 -16.34 -8.00
C LEU A 39 1.72 -17.17 -8.95
N GLU A 40 1.15 -17.74 -10.01
CA GLU A 40 1.86 -18.55 -11.01
C GLU A 40 2.89 -17.73 -11.78
N ARG A 41 2.59 -16.44 -12.02
CA ARG A 41 3.50 -15.46 -12.62
C ARG A 41 4.60 -14.95 -11.68
N GLY A 42 4.60 -15.38 -10.42
CA GLY A 42 5.61 -15.03 -9.43
C GLY A 42 5.54 -13.60 -8.91
N LEU A 43 4.36 -12.96 -8.92
CA LEU A 43 4.18 -11.58 -8.43
C LEU A 43 4.47 -11.42 -6.93
N LEU A 44 4.42 -12.51 -6.16
CA LEU A 44 4.78 -12.51 -4.74
C LEU A 44 6.27 -12.20 -4.50
N ASP A 45 7.14 -12.68 -5.40
CA ASP A 45 8.58 -12.77 -5.15
C ASP A 45 9.41 -11.75 -5.95
N ARG A 46 8.75 -10.83 -6.68
CA ARG A 46 9.42 -9.79 -7.47
C ARG A 46 8.86 -8.39 -7.21
N GLU A 47 9.58 -7.39 -7.71
CA GLU A 47 9.06 -6.04 -7.78
C GLU A 47 7.91 -5.95 -8.80
N LEU A 48 6.87 -5.19 -8.41
CA LEU A 48 5.74 -4.92 -9.28
C LEU A 48 6.06 -3.70 -10.17
N ARG A 49 5.46 -3.68 -11.35
CA ARG A 49 5.87 -2.78 -12.44
C ARG A 49 5.35 -1.34 -12.30
N ASP A 50 4.22 -1.14 -11.62
CA ASP A 50 3.54 0.14 -11.49
C ASP A 50 3.67 0.68 -10.04
N GLU A 51 3.30 1.94 -9.82
CA GLU A 51 3.21 2.55 -8.49
C GLU A 51 1.80 3.10 -8.26
N ILE A 52 1.25 2.88 -7.06
CA ILE A 52 -0.05 3.42 -6.63
C ILE A 52 0.08 4.23 -5.34
N LEU A 53 -0.60 5.37 -5.29
CA LEU A 53 -0.69 6.22 -4.11
C LEU A 53 -1.84 5.79 -3.19
N VAL A 54 -1.52 5.07 -2.12
CA VAL A 54 -2.47 4.69 -1.05
C VAL A 54 -2.76 5.93 -0.17
N PRO A 55 -4.04 6.24 0.15
CA PRO A 55 -5.19 5.33 0.19
C PRO A 55 -6.16 5.44 -0.99
N PHE A 56 -5.74 6.01 -2.12
CA PHE A 56 -6.65 6.14 -3.26
C PHE A 56 -6.81 4.80 -3.98
N PRO A 57 -8.03 4.48 -4.45
CA PRO A 57 -8.29 3.23 -5.16
C PRO A 57 -7.74 3.29 -6.60
N PRO A 58 -7.42 2.15 -7.24
CA PRO A 58 -6.84 2.11 -8.60
C PRO A 58 -7.63 2.88 -9.67
N GLU A 59 -8.96 2.96 -9.52
CA GLU A 59 -9.86 3.65 -10.42
C GLU A 59 -9.72 5.19 -10.33
N SER A 60 -9.17 5.69 -9.23
CA SER A 60 -9.00 7.13 -9.04
C SER A 60 -7.75 7.64 -9.74
N GLU A 61 -7.87 8.74 -10.48
CA GLU A 61 -6.71 9.47 -11.03
C GLU A 61 -5.72 9.90 -9.93
N LEU A 62 -6.21 10.17 -8.71
CA LEU A 62 -5.36 10.55 -7.57
C LEU A 62 -4.43 9.41 -7.12
N SER A 63 -4.73 8.16 -7.48
CA SER A 63 -3.88 7.01 -7.19
C SER A 63 -2.66 6.92 -8.11
N GLY A 64 -2.69 7.62 -9.26
CA GLY A 64 -1.72 7.48 -10.34
C GLY A 64 -2.02 6.36 -11.34
N ILE A 65 -3.02 5.50 -11.07
CA ILE A 65 -3.40 4.39 -11.96
C ILE A 65 -4.55 4.80 -12.90
N GLY A 66 -5.70 5.20 -12.36
CA GLY A 66 -6.87 5.66 -13.14
C GLY A 66 -7.53 4.60 -14.02
N ASP A 67 -7.36 3.31 -13.70
CA ASP A 67 -7.96 2.20 -14.46
C ASP A 67 -9.36 1.92 -13.92
N THR A 68 -10.38 2.37 -14.64
CA THR A 68 -11.79 2.25 -14.25
C THR A 68 -12.48 1.00 -14.79
N ASP A 69 -11.74 0.11 -15.46
CA ASP A 69 -12.29 -1.14 -15.96
C ASP A 69 -12.36 -2.19 -14.84
N PHE A 70 -12.96 -3.33 -15.12
CA PHE A 70 -13.04 -4.43 -14.17
C PHE A 70 -11.65 -5.07 -13.92
N LEU A 71 -11.22 -5.02 -12.66
CA LEU A 71 -9.97 -5.59 -12.18
C LEU A 71 -10.27 -6.83 -11.31
N GLU A 72 -10.15 -8.03 -11.90
CA GLU A 72 -10.39 -9.30 -11.19
C GLU A 72 -9.50 -9.42 -9.94
N ALA A 73 -8.19 -9.23 -10.11
CA ALA A 73 -7.22 -9.18 -9.03
C ALA A 73 -6.23 -8.04 -9.21
N VAL A 74 -5.65 -7.60 -8.10
CA VAL A 74 -4.60 -6.57 -8.04
C VAL A 74 -3.59 -6.92 -6.95
N TRP A 75 -2.35 -6.56 -7.19
CA TRP A 75 -1.24 -6.83 -6.28
C TRP A 75 -0.67 -5.53 -5.73
N TYR A 76 -0.43 -5.51 -4.43
CA TYR A 76 0.22 -4.40 -3.72
C TYR A 76 1.49 -4.90 -3.04
N ARG A 77 2.56 -4.12 -3.14
CA ARG A 77 3.83 -4.44 -2.49
C ARG A 77 4.45 -3.20 -1.86
N ARG A 78 4.88 -3.34 -0.59
CA ARG A 78 5.65 -2.33 0.12
C ARG A 78 6.61 -2.96 1.10
N ALA A 79 7.86 -2.52 1.06
CA ALA A 79 8.84 -2.81 2.10
C ALA A 79 8.70 -1.78 3.23
N LEU A 80 8.70 -2.26 4.47
CA LEU A 80 8.57 -1.42 5.66
C LEU A 80 9.73 -1.69 6.59
N THR A 81 10.36 -0.62 7.08
CA THR A 81 11.31 -0.70 8.18
C THR A 81 10.57 -0.48 9.49
N LEU A 82 10.50 -1.52 10.33
CA LEU A 82 9.88 -1.39 11.64
C LEU A 82 10.80 -0.59 12.58
N PRO A 83 10.25 0.31 13.42
CA PRO A 83 11.03 1.00 14.44
C PRO A 83 11.73 0.01 15.37
N ALA A 84 13.02 0.23 15.66
CA ALA A 84 13.80 -0.65 16.54
C ALA A 84 13.17 -0.82 17.93
N ALA A 85 12.47 0.21 18.43
CA ALA A 85 11.74 0.18 19.70
C ALA A 85 10.61 -0.87 19.75
N TRP A 86 10.18 -1.40 18.60
CA TRP A 86 9.14 -2.43 18.50
C TRP A 86 9.71 -3.86 18.51
N ALA A 87 11.03 -4.04 18.56
CA ALA A 87 11.65 -5.35 18.62
C ALA A 87 11.12 -6.19 19.79
N GLY A 88 10.84 -7.48 19.54
CA GLY A 88 10.28 -8.40 20.52
C GLY A 88 8.80 -8.18 20.87
N ARG A 89 8.13 -7.18 20.28
CA ARG A 89 6.70 -6.95 20.46
C ARG A 89 5.87 -7.66 19.40
N ARG A 90 4.59 -7.88 19.68
CA ARG A 90 3.61 -8.28 18.68
C ARG A 90 3.21 -7.06 17.83
N VAL A 91 3.63 -7.07 16.57
CA VAL A 91 3.25 -6.05 15.57
C VAL A 91 2.05 -6.56 14.78
N LEU A 92 1.06 -5.69 14.54
CA LEU A 92 -0.14 -6.00 13.79
C LEU A 92 -0.25 -5.05 12.59
N LEU A 93 -0.47 -5.62 11.41
CA LEU A 93 -0.86 -4.89 10.20
C LEU A 93 -2.39 -4.77 10.19
N HIS A 94 -2.92 -3.57 9.96
CA HIS A 94 -4.36 -3.30 9.90
C HIS A 94 -4.68 -2.43 8.70
#